data_AF-A0A2V8UZ28-F1
#
_entry.id   AF-A0A2V8UZ28-F1
#
_cell.length_a   1.000
_cell.length_b   1.000
_cell.length_c   1.000
_cell.angle_alpha   90.00
_cell.angle_beta   90.00
_cell.angle_gamma   90.00
#
_symmetry.space_group_name_H-M   'P 1'
#
loop_
_entity.id
_entity.type
_entity.pdbx_description
1 polymer ?
#
loop_
_entity_poly.entity_id
_entity_poly.type
_entity_poly.pdbx_seq_one_letter_code
_entity_poly.pdbx_strand_id
1 'polypeptide(L)'
;MIKNILVFFTLLGLAAVASAKSYSITLYEPSVIGGAELKPGDYRLELKNEKVVIKKGKQMGEAPVKVETADSKYSTTTVRYRNGDGKYHIQEIHLGGTNMKLVVNAN
;
A
#
# COMPACT_ATOMS: atom_id res chain seq x y z
N MET A 1 18.76 59.84 -8.86
CA MET A 1 19.84 58.85 -8.69
C MET A 1 19.20 57.47 -8.71
N ILE A 2 19.64 56.61 -9.63
CA ILE A 2 19.06 55.30 -9.96
C ILE A 2 19.76 54.22 -9.11
N LYS A 3 19.02 53.44 -8.30
CA LYS A 3 19.41 52.12 -7.75
C LYS A 3 18.31 51.67 -6.74
N ASN A 4 17.77 50.46 -6.60
CA ASN A 4 18.04 49.07 -7.02
C ASN A 4 16.67 48.37 -7.15
N ILE A 5 16.36 47.70 -8.26
CA ILE A 5 16.39 46.23 -8.43
C ILE A 5 15.72 45.44 -7.28
N LEU A 6 14.46 45.05 -7.55
CA LEU A 6 13.92 43.68 -7.59
C LEU A 6 14.33 42.69 -6.49
N VAL A 7 13.35 42.21 -5.70
CA VAL A 7 13.32 40.82 -5.24
C VAL A 7 11.90 40.28 -5.31
N PHE A 8 11.62 39.50 -6.35
CA PHE A 8 10.49 38.57 -6.42
C PHE A 8 10.75 37.44 -5.40
N PHE A 9 9.95 37.36 -4.34
CA PHE A 9 9.94 36.17 -3.48
C PHE A 9 9.20 35.06 -4.22
N THR A 10 9.97 34.19 -4.89
CA THR A 10 9.44 32.95 -5.45
C THR A 10 9.00 32.05 -4.30
N LEU A 11 7.70 31.93 -4.11
CA LEU A 11 7.10 30.94 -3.24
C LEU A 11 7.36 29.56 -3.87
N LEU A 12 8.52 28.95 -3.58
CA LEU A 12 8.74 27.54 -3.88
C LEU A 12 7.72 26.75 -3.05
N GLY A 13 6.61 26.40 -3.69
CA GLY A 13 5.66 25.43 -3.16
C GLY A 13 6.41 24.14 -2.90
N LEU A 14 6.67 23.83 -1.63
CA LEU A 14 6.98 22.48 -1.20
C LEU A 14 5.74 21.64 -1.54
N ALA A 15 5.71 21.09 -2.74
CA ALA A 15 4.88 19.93 -3.02
C ALA A 15 5.43 18.82 -2.11
N ALA A 16 4.79 18.67 -0.94
CA ALA A 16 5.06 17.57 -0.05
C ALA A 16 4.79 16.29 -0.83
N VAL A 17 5.86 15.66 -1.32
CA VAL A 17 5.82 14.29 -1.84
C VAL A 17 5.44 13.42 -0.65
N ALA A 18 4.15 13.13 -0.53
CA ALA A 18 3.64 12.14 0.39
C ALA A 18 4.36 10.83 0.05
N SER A 19 5.38 10.49 0.85
CA SER A 19 6.11 9.24 0.70
C SER A 19 5.14 8.13 1.06
N ALA A 20 4.50 7.55 0.06
CA ALA A 20 3.65 6.39 0.25
C ALA A 20 4.51 5.27 0.84
N LYS A 21 4.09 4.75 1.99
CA LYS A 21 4.84 3.71 2.68
C LYS A 21 4.75 2.42 1.86
N SER A 22 5.88 2.02 1.27
CA SER A 22 5.97 0.81 0.45
C SER A 22 6.51 -0.36 1.26
N TYR A 23 5.93 -1.54 1.06
CA TYR A 23 6.33 -2.78 1.70
C TYR A 23 6.51 -3.88 0.66
N SER A 24 7.42 -4.81 0.91
CA SER A 24 7.56 -6.03 0.11
C SER A 24 6.64 -7.10 0.67
N ILE A 25 5.88 -7.74 -0.20
CA ILE A 25 5.07 -8.91 0.12
C ILE A 25 5.37 -10.03 -0.87
N THR A 26 5.33 -11.26 -0.42
CA THR A 26 5.45 -12.44 -1.27
C THR A 26 4.11 -13.17 -1.25
N LEU A 27 3.56 -13.41 -2.44
CA LEU A 27 2.36 -14.21 -2.63
C LEU A 27 2.81 -15.60 -3.07
N TYR A 28 2.63 -16.61 -2.24
CA TYR A 28 3.05 -17.97 -2.56
C TYR A 28 2.08 -18.68 -3.50
N GLU A 29 0.81 -18.28 -3.47
CA GLU A 29 -0.28 -18.85 -4.26
C GLU A 29 -0.98 -17.77 -5.10
N PRO A 30 -1.69 -18.15 -6.18
CA PRO A 30 -2.56 -17.23 -6.91
C PRO A 30 -3.54 -16.56 -5.93
N SER A 31 -3.50 -15.23 -5.88
CA SER A 31 -4.16 -14.45 -4.84
C SER A 31 -5.10 -13.43 -5.46
N VAL A 32 -6.34 -13.35 -4.97
CA VAL A 32 -7.33 -12.39 -5.45
C VAL A 32 -7.38 -11.18 -4.52
N ILE A 33 -7.34 -9.97 -5.10
CA ILE A 33 -7.55 -8.72 -4.38
C ILE A 33 -8.35 -7.73 -5.22
N GLY A 34 -9.46 -7.22 -4.66
CA GLY A 34 -10.33 -6.26 -5.36
C GLY A 34 -10.84 -6.72 -6.73
N GLY A 35 -10.95 -8.03 -6.95
CA GLY A 35 -11.35 -8.64 -8.23
C GLY A 35 -10.20 -8.94 -9.19
N ALA A 36 -8.98 -8.48 -8.91
CA ALA A 36 -7.80 -8.83 -9.69
C ALA A 36 -7.15 -10.12 -9.16
N GLU A 37 -6.86 -11.06 -10.05
CA GLU A 37 -6.11 -12.29 -9.72
C GLU A 37 -4.62 -12.07 -9.99
N LEU A 38 -3.82 -12.10 -8.92
CA LEU A 38 -2.38 -11.94 -8.95
C LEU A 38 -1.71 -13.32 -8.96
N LYS A 39 -0.65 -13.44 -9.76
CA LYS A 39 0.15 -14.67 -9.81
C LYS A 39 1.05 -14.76 -8.57
N PRO A 40 1.57 -15.96 -8.27
CA PRO A 40 2.63 -16.09 -7.27
C PRO A 40 3.87 -15.21 -7.56
N GLY A 41 4.52 -14.77 -6.49
CA GLY A 41 5.82 -14.11 -6.48
C GLY A 41 5.85 -12.84 -5.63
N ASP A 42 6.90 -12.04 -5.82
CA ASP A 42 7.15 -10.84 -5.02
C ASP A 42 6.47 -9.59 -5.60
N TYR A 43 5.77 -8.87 -4.74
CA TYR A 43 5.05 -7.65 -5.07
C TYR A 43 5.48 -6.50 -4.16
N ARG A 44 5.35 -5.28 -4.69
CA ARG A 44 5.33 -4.08 -3.88
C ARG A 44 3.92 -3.76 -3.47
N LEU A 45 3.71 -3.60 -2.17
CA LEU A 45 2.52 -3.06 -1.57
C LEU A 45 2.71 -1.58 -1.30
N GLU A 46 1.79 -0.76 -1.79
CA GLU A 46 1.72 0.68 -1.50
C GLU A 46 0.41 0.96 -0.79
N LEU A 47 0.49 1.58 0.39
CA LEU A 47 -0.68 2.12 1.07
C LEU A 47 -0.90 3.56 0.60
N LYS A 48 -1.99 3.79 -0.13
CA LYS A 48 -2.39 5.11 -0.63
C LYS A 48 -3.69 5.51 0.04
N ASN A 49 -3.60 6.37 1.05
CA ASN A 49 -4.72 6.75 1.91
C ASN A 49 -5.38 5.49 2.53
N GLU A 50 -6.58 5.12 2.07
CA GLU A 50 -7.36 3.96 2.54
C GLU A 50 -7.46 2.85 1.47
N LYS A 51 -6.53 2.83 0.53
CA LYS A 51 -6.45 1.82 -0.53
C LYS A 51 -5.09 1.16 -0.51
N VAL A 52 -5.08 -0.17 -0.61
CA VAL A 52 -3.86 -0.93 -0.85
C VAL A 52 -3.70 -1.16 -2.35
N VAL A 53 -2.49 -0.93 -2.85
CA VAL A 53 -2.11 -1.23 -4.24
C VAL A 53 -0.96 -2.23 -4.20
N ILE A 54 -1.21 -3.42 -4.72
CA ILE A 54 -0.23 -4.50 -4.85
C ILE A 54 0.19 -4.58 -6.31
N LYS A 55 1.48 -4.37 -6.61
CA LYS A 55 1.96 -4.33 -8.00
C LYS A 55 3.29 -5.05 -8.22
N LYS A 56 3.41 -5.68 -9.39
CA LYS A 56 4.60 -6.37 -9.92
C LYS A 56 4.65 -6.14 -11.43
N GLY A 57 5.45 -5.18 -11.88
CA GLY A 57 5.52 -4.80 -13.28
C GLY A 57 4.16 -4.36 -13.82
N LYS A 58 3.62 -5.11 -14.79
CA LYS A 58 2.29 -4.87 -15.39
C LYS A 58 1.13 -5.47 -14.58
N GLN A 59 1.41 -6.34 -13.61
CA GLN A 59 0.39 -6.91 -12.75
C GLN A 59 0.10 -5.97 -11.59
N MET A 60 -1.17 -5.67 -11.38
CA MET A 60 -1.62 -4.78 -10.32
C MET A 60 -2.98 -5.25 -9.81
N GLY A 61 -3.15 -5.20 -8.50
CA GLY A 61 -4.42 -5.38 -7.82
C GLY A 61 -4.57 -4.28 -6.78
N GLU A 62 -5.77 -3.74 -6.64
CA GLU A 62 -6.05 -2.70 -5.67
C GLU A 62 -7.37 -2.96 -4.97
N ALA A 63 -7.43 -2.64 -3.68
CA ALA A 63 -8.65 -2.79 -2.90
C ALA A 63 -8.72 -1.73 -1.80
N PRO A 64 -9.93 -1.27 -1.44
CA PRO A 64 -10.13 -0.48 -0.25
C PRO A 64 -9.76 -1.30 1.00
N VAL A 65 -9.03 -0.68 1.92
CA VAL A 65 -8.61 -1.29 3.17
C VAL A 65 -8.92 -0.39 4.35
N LYS A 66 -9.33 -1.01 5.45
CA LYS A 66 -9.36 -0.37 6.75
C LYS A 66 -8.01 -0.59 7.43
N VAL A 67 -7.34 0.49 7.83
CA VAL A 67 -6.09 0.42 8.60
C VAL A 67 -6.45 0.30 10.08
N GLU A 68 -6.04 -0.81 10.68
CA GLU A 68 -6.18 -1.07 12.12
C GLU A 68 -4.81 -1.12 12.78
N THR A 69 -4.76 -0.74 14.05
CA THR A 69 -3.55 -0.79 14.87
C THR A 69 -3.69 -1.92 15.88
N ALA A 70 -2.73 -2.84 15.91
CA ALA A 70 -2.65 -3.91 16.90
C ALA A 70 -1.89 -3.46 18.16
N ASP A 71 -2.09 -4.19 19.25
CA ASP A 71 -1.43 -3.93 20.54
C ASP A 71 0.09 -4.12 20.49
N SER A 72 0.59 -4.94 19.56
CA SER A 72 2.01 -5.23 19.38
C SER A 72 2.45 -5.16 17.92
N LYS A 73 3.75 -5.01 17.70
CA LYS A 73 4.34 -4.95 16.36
C LYS A 73 4.37 -6.34 15.73
N TYR A 74 4.08 -6.40 14.44
CA TYR A 74 4.31 -7.57 13.61
C TYR A 74 5.80 -7.71 13.31
N SER A 75 6.38 -8.87 13.61
CA SER A 75 7.78 -9.18 13.32
C SER A 75 8.04 -9.36 11.82
N THR A 76 7.06 -9.90 11.10
CA THR A 76 7.13 -10.15 9.66
C THR A 76 5.87 -9.68 8.94
N THR A 77 6.01 -9.42 7.64
CA THR A 77 4.86 -9.10 6.79
C THR A 77 4.12 -10.38 6.44
N THR A 78 2.83 -10.46 6.81
CA THR A 78 2.02 -11.67 6.61
C THR A 78 0.75 -11.33 5.83
N VAL A 79 0.41 -12.15 4.84
CA VAL A 79 -0.84 -12.07 4.09
C VAL A 79 -1.76 -13.18 4.59
N ARG A 80 -2.97 -12.81 5.01
CA ARG A 80 -4.02 -13.77 5.37
C ARG A 80 -5.06 -13.87 4.27
N TYR A 81 -5.45 -15.11 4.01
CA TYR A 81 -6.37 -15.45 2.96
C TYR A 81 -7.68 -16.00 3.53
N ARG A 82 -8.78 -15.70 2.83
CA ARG A 82 -10.05 -16.41 2.96
C ARG A 82 -10.21 -17.30 1.73
N ASN A 83 -10.52 -18.57 1.96
CA ASN A 83 -10.92 -19.48 0.89
C ASN A 83 -12.45 -19.53 0.87
N GLY A 84 -13.07 -19.09 -0.23
CA GLY A 84 -14.54 -18.99 -0.34
C GLY A 84 -15.12 -19.67 -1.58
N ASP A 85 -14.41 -19.57 -2.70
CA ASP A 85 -14.83 -20.02 -4.04
C ASP A 85 -13.76 -20.90 -4.71
N GLY A 86 -12.85 -21.47 -3.93
CA GLY A 86 -11.67 -22.18 -4.42
C GLY A 86 -10.50 -21.27 -4.79
N LYS A 87 -10.63 -19.94 -4.62
CA LYS A 87 -9.54 -18.98 -4.76
C LYS A 87 -9.10 -18.42 -3.40
N TYR A 88 -7.84 -18.02 -3.32
CA TYR A 88 -7.28 -17.37 -2.15
C TYR A 88 -7.53 -15.86 -2.19
N HIS A 89 -8.58 -15.39 -1.53
CA HIS A 89 -8.89 -13.97 -1.44
C HIS A 89 -8.09 -13.33 -0.31
N ILE A 90 -7.33 -12.27 -0.59
CA ILE A 90 -6.59 -11.52 0.43
C ILE A 90 -7.59 -10.81 1.35
N GLN A 91 -7.55 -11.13 2.64
CA GLN A 91 -8.45 -10.57 3.64
C GLN A 91 -7.74 -9.61 4.59
N GLU A 92 -6.55 -9.97 5.05
CA GLU A 92 -5.76 -9.13 5.96
C GLU A 92 -4.29 -9.11 5.53
N ILE A 93 -3.63 -7.97 5.74
CA ILE A 93 -2.19 -7.83 5.55
C ILE A 93 -1.59 -7.22 6.82
N HIS A 94 -0.73 -7.98 7.47
CA HIS A 94 0.02 -7.54 8.64
C HIS A 94 1.34 -6.94 8.16
N LEU A 95 1.63 -5.69 8.51
CA LEU A 95 2.82 -4.99 8.03
C LEU A 95 3.99 -5.17 9.01
N GLY A 96 5.00 -5.93 8.58
CA GLY A 96 6.20 -6.21 9.38
C GLY A 96 6.97 -4.94 9.77
N GLY A 97 7.52 -4.93 10.98
CA GLY A 97 8.19 -3.77 11.57
C GLY A 97 7.24 -2.70 12.08
N THR A 98 5.93 -2.88 11.93
CA THR A 98 4.88 -1.96 12.38
C THR A 98 3.81 -2.72 13.17
N ASN A 99 2.92 -2.02 13.84
CA ASN A 99 1.71 -2.60 14.45
C ASN A 99 0.46 -2.40 13.56
N MET A 100 0.65 -2.11 12.27
CA MET A 100 -0.46 -1.86 11.35
C MET A 100 -0.95 -3.15 10.70
N LYS A 101 -2.27 -3.31 10.69
CA LYS A 101 -3.01 -4.34 9.97
C LYS A 101 -3.90 -3.66 8.92
N LEU A 102 -3.86 -4.14 7.69
CA LEU A 102 -4.74 -3.71 6.62
C LEU A 102 -5.84 -4.76 6.45
N VAL A 103 -7.09 -4.41 6.73
CA VAL A 103 -8.24 -5.28 6.53
C VAL A 103 -8.90 -4.93 5.21
N VAL A 104 -8.93 -5.87 4.27
CA VAL A 104 -9.53 -5.68 2.94
C VAL A 104 -11.04 -5.72 3.06
N ASN A 105 -11.70 -4.65 2.61
CA ASN A 105 -13.14 -4.64 2.48
C ASN A 105 -13.51 -5.38 1.20
N ALA A 106 -13.84 -6.67 1.33
CA ALA A 106 -14.49 -7.40 0.25
C ALA A 106 -15.93 -6.88 0.15
N ASN A 107 -16.22 -6.12 -0.90
CA ASN A 107 -17.57 -5.69 -1.25
C ASN A 107 -18.24 -6.74 -2.13
#